data_AF-A0A699ZI75-F1
#
_entry.id   AF-A0A699ZI75-F1
#
_cell.length_a   1.000
_cell.length_b   1.000
_cell.length_c   1.000
_cell.angle_alpha   90.00
_cell.angle_beta   90.00
_cell.angle_gamma   90.00
#
_symmetry.space_group_name_H-M   'P 1'
#
loop_
_entity.id
_entity.type
_entity.pdbx_description
1 polymer ?
#
loop_
_entity_poly.entity_id
_entity_poly.type
_entity_poly.pdbx_seq_one_letter_code
_entity_poly.pdbx_strand_id
1 'polypeptide(L)'
;MVLALHQWLERFSPAGIPYYGAFEGAPLPEVERDPQKLFDTWNTHTRRCKICKTAHDNMVKGQPLAWVVAAVAAVQATILTASSAATNASALAAAGMPASAATTASAFSLPPPGALACLAVALLAVGVALLMGKLVGLFHVFPFSHADNH
;
A
#
# COMPACT_ATOMS: atom_id res chain seq x y z
N MET A 1 -15.80 -23.35 19.07
CA MET A 1 -17.15 -22.72 19.14
C MET A 1 -18.20 -23.38 18.25
N VAL A 2 -17.82 -24.22 17.28
CA VAL A 2 -18.77 -24.94 16.42
C VAL A 2 -19.60 -25.99 17.17
N LEU A 3 -19.02 -26.71 18.13
CA LEU A 3 -19.74 -27.72 18.95
C LEU A 3 -20.79 -27.10 19.89
N ALA A 4 -20.45 -25.99 20.57
CA ALA A 4 -21.39 -25.29 21.44
C ALA A 4 -22.56 -24.67 20.65
N LEU A 5 -22.28 -24.18 19.43
CA LEU A 5 -23.31 -23.69 18.52
C LEU A 5 -24.25 -24.83 18.05
N HIS A 6 -23.69 -26.00 17.71
CA HIS A 6 -24.49 -27.18 17.37
C HIS A 6 -25.38 -27.62 18.53
N GLN A 7 -24.83 -27.76 19.74
CA GLN A 7 -25.59 -28.14 20.93
C GLN A 7 -26.67 -27.12 21.31
N TRP A 8 -26.41 -25.84 21.08
CA TRP A 8 -27.40 -24.77 21.28
C TRP A 8 -28.54 -24.84 20.25
N LEU A 9 -28.22 -25.07 18.98
CA LEU A 9 -29.22 -25.24 17.91
C LEU A 9 -30.10 -26.46 18.16
N GLU A 10 -29.51 -27.60 18.55
CA GLU A 10 -30.26 -28.81 18.91
C GLU A 10 -31.24 -28.58 20.06
N ARG A 11 -30.88 -27.71 21.02
CA ARG A 11 -31.68 -27.48 22.23
C ARG A 11 -32.77 -26.41 22.08
N PHE A 12 -32.55 -25.40 21.24
CA PHE A 12 -33.38 -24.19 21.22
C PHE A 12 -34.03 -23.86 19.88
N SER A 13 -33.93 -24.74 18.88
CA SER A 13 -34.68 -24.62 17.63
C SER A 13 -35.84 -25.64 17.60
N PRO A 14 -36.98 -25.34 18.26
CA PRO A 14 -38.12 -26.26 18.38
C PRO A 14 -38.89 -26.47 17.07
N ALA A 15 -38.63 -25.68 16.03
CA ALA A 15 -39.18 -25.85 14.69
C ALA A 15 -38.30 -26.69 13.75
N GLY A 16 -37.19 -27.24 14.27
CA GLY A 16 -36.04 -27.57 13.44
C GLY A 16 -35.39 -26.30 12.89
N ILE A 17 -34.11 -26.38 12.54
CA ILE A 17 -33.53 -25.32 11.71
C ILE A 17 -34.43 -25.29 10.46
N PRO A 18 -34.93 -24.15 9.95
CA PRO A 18 -35.88 -24.14 8.81
C PRO A 18 -35.32 -24.74 7.51
N TYR A 19 -34.09 -25.25 7.53
CA TYR A 19 -33.44 -26.05 6.49
C TYR A 19 -33.64 -27.58 6.67
N TYR A 20 -34.08 -28.06 7.84
CA TYR A 20 -34.44 -29.46 8.09
C TYR A 20 -35.72 -29.76 7.28
N GLY A 21 -35.55 -30.51 6.18
CA GLY A 21 -36.61 -30.88 5.24
C GLY A 21 -36.49 -30.23 3.86
N ALA A 22 -36.13 -28.94 3.79
CA ALA A 22 -35.97 -28.24 2.49
C ALA A 22 -34.69 -28.66 1.72
N PHE A 23 -33.71 -29.22 2.42
CA PHE A 23 -32.43 -29.68 1.88
C PHE A 23 -32.13 -31.13 2.26
N GLU A 24 -33.15 -31.88 2.67
CA GLU A 24 -33.01 -33.30 3.03
C GLU A 24 -32.61 -34.10 1.77
N GLY A 25 -31.38 -34.59 1.73
CA GLY A 25 -30.79 -35.25 0.56
C GLY A 25 -30.17 -34.31 -0.48
N ALA A 26 -30.23 -32.99 -0.29
CA ALA A 26 -29.48 -32.07 -1.14
C ALA A 26 -27.98 -32.20 -0.84
N PRO A 27 -27.11 -32.34 -1.86
CA PRO A 27 -25.68 -32.30 -1.63
C PRO A 27 -25.33 -30.94 -1.01
N LEU A 28 -24.44 -30.95 -0.01
CA LEU A 28 -23.87 -29.71 0.50
C LEU A 28 -23.34 -28.89 -0.67
N PRO A 29 -23.53 -27.56 -0.67
CA PRO A 29 -22.90 -26.72 -1.68
C PRO A 29 -21.40 -26.97 -1.67
N GLU A 30 -20.78 -26.93 -2.86
CA GLU A 30 -19.35 -27.14 -2.98
C GLU A 30 -18.61 -26.20 -2.05
N VAL A 31 -17.64 -26.74 -1.30
CA VAL A 31 -16.84 -25.94 -0.37
C VAL A 31 -16.15 -24.85 -1.16
N GLU A 32 -16.52 -23.60 -0.90
CA GLU A 32 -15.84 -22.46 -1.50
C GLU A 32 -14.38 -22.48 -1.05
N ARG A 33 -13.47 -22.49 -2.01
CA ARG A 33 -12.02 -22.54 -1.78
C ARG A 33 -11.32 -21.24 -2.15
N ASP A 34 -12.01 -20.33 -2.82
CA ASP A 34 -11.47 -19.02 -3.18
C ASP A 34 -11.33 -18.13 -1.92
N PRO A 35 -10.08 -17.85 -1.46
CA PRO A 35 -9.86 -17.03 -0.28
C PRO A 35 -10.39 -15.60 -0.45
N GLN A 36 -10.47 -15.09 -1.68
CA GLN A 36 -10.98 -13.74 -1.91
C GLN A 36 -12.47 -13.63 -1.59
N LYS A 37 -13.23 -14.70 -1.80
CA LYS A 37 -14.66 -14.75 -1.44
C LYS A 37 -14.87 -15.07 0.03
N LEU A 38 -14.05 -15.97 0.59
CA LEU A 38 -14.14 -16.34 2.01
C LEU A 38 -13.74 -15.19 2.95
N PHE A 39 -12.78 -14.37 2.53
CA PHE A 39 -12.24 -13.26 3.33
C PHE A 39 -12.58 -11.89 2.74
N ASP A 40 -13.75 -11.76 2.12
CA ASP A 40 -14.28 -10.47 1.65
C ASP A 40 -14.67 -9.58 2.84
N THR A 41 -13.65 -8.98 3.46
CA THR A 41 -13.78 -8.04 4.57
C THR A 41 -14.54 -6.78 4.13
N TRP A 42 -14.45 -6.43 2.84
CA TRP A 42 -15.12 -5.24 2.32
C TRP A 42 -16.64 -5.34 2.46
N ASN A 43 -17.24 -6.40 1.91
CA ASN A 43 -18.67 -6.54 1.89
C ASN A 43 -19.27 -6.94 3.24
N THR A 44 -18.50 -7.66 4.06
CA THR A 44 -18.91 -8.16 5.39
C THR A 44 -18.78 -7.11 6.49
N HIS A 45 -17.74 -6.26 6.43
CA HIS A 45 -17.44 -5.30 7.50
C HIS A 45 -17.14 -3.88 7.00
N THR A 46 -16.09 -3.69 6.20
CA THR A 46 -15.50 -2.35 5.93
C THR A 46 -16.53 -1.36 5.40
N ARG A 47 -17.34 -1.74 4.40
CA ARG A 47 -18.30 -0.81 3.78
C ARG A 47 -19.43 -0.36 4.70
N ARG A 48 -19.74 -1.16 5.73
CA ARG A 48 -20.84 -0.91 6.69
C ARG A 48 -20.34 -0.27 7.98
N CYS A 49 -19.07 -0.42 8.31
CA CYS A 49 -18.45 0.21 9.47
C CYS A 49 -17.98 1.64 9.14
N LYS A 50 -18.57 2.65 9.80
CA LYS A 50 -18.22 4.07 9.55
C LYS A 50 -16.74 4.37 9.78
N ILE A 51 -16.15 3.81 10.85
CA ILE A 51 -14.75 4.07 11.22
C ILE A 51 -13.80 3.48 10.17
N CYS A 52 -13.96 2.20 9.84
CA CYS A 52 -13.14 1.51 8.85
C CYS A 52 -13.31 2.11 7.45
N LYS A 53 -14.55 2.42 7.05
CA LYS A 53 -14.82 3.09 5.77
C LYS A 53 -14.14 4.46 5.68
N THR A 54 -14.20 5.26 6.75
CA THR A 54 -13.56 6.58 6.77
C THR A 54 -12.04 6.46 6.66
N ALA A 55 -11.44 5.52 7.39
CA ALA A 55 -10.01 5.25 7.30
C ALA A 55 -9.60 4.82 5.88
N HIS A 56 -10.33 3.86 5.29
CA HIS A 56 -10.15 3.40 3.91
C HIS A 56 -10.20 4.57 2.92
N ASP A 57 -11.28 5.37 2.95
CA ASP A 57 -11.51 6.46 2.01
C ASP A 57 -10.42 7.55 2.15
N ASN A 58 -9.95 7.80 3.37
CA ASN A 58 -8.84 8.73 3.61
C ASN A 58 -7.52 8.21 3.03
N MET A 59 -7.23 6.91 3.13
CA MET A 59 -6.01 6.35 2.52
C MET A 59 -6.08 6.34 1.00
N VAL A 60 -7.23 6.00 0.41
CA VAL A 60 -7.43 6.06 -1.05
C VAL A 60 -7.23 7.49 -1.57
N LYS A 61 -7.74 8.50 -0.85
CA LYS A 61 -7.55 9.91 -1.20
C LYS A 61 -6.13 10.43 -0.91
N GLY A 62 -5.47 9.91 0.13
CA GLY A 62 -4.13 10.30 0.53
C GLY A 62 -3.02 9.69 -0.33
N GLN A 63 -3.23 8.50 -0.88
CA GLN A 63 -2.26 7.82 -1.73
C GLN A 63 -1.79 8.64 -2.94
N PRO A 64 -2.67 9.28 -3.75
CA PRO A 64 -2.22 10.11 -4.86
C PRO A 64 -1.41 11.32 -4.40
N LEU A 65 -1.72 11.88 -3.22
CA LEU A 65 -0.94 12.99 -2.65
C LEU A 65 0.50 12.56 -2.37
N ALA A 66 0.69 11.35 -1.81
CA ALA A 66 2.03 10.82 -1.55
C ALA A 66 2.83 10.63 -2.87
N TRP A 67 2.18 10.16 -3.94
CA TRP A 67 2.81 10.09 -5.26
C TRP A 67 3.18 11.46 -5.84
N VAL A 68 2.30 12.46 -5.68
CA VAL A 68 2.58 13.84 -6.13
C VAL A 68 3.78 14.41 -5.37
N VAL A 69 3.81 14.24 -4.04
CA VAL A 69 4.94 14.69 -3.22
C VAL A 69 6.24 14.00 -3.66
N ALA A 70 6.20 12.69 -3.91
CA ALA A 70 7.35 11.95 -4.40
C ALA A 70 7.86 12.50 -5.74
N ALA A 71 6.96 12.74 -6.70
CA ALA A 71 7.31 13.27 -8.01
C ALA A 71 7.91 14.68 -7.92
N VAL A 72 7.28 15.58 -7.16
CA VAL A 72 7.76 16.95 -6.98
C VAL A 72 9.14 16.96 -6.30
N ALA A 73 9.33 16.16 -5.26
CA ALA A 73 10.60 16.08 -4.55
C ALA A 73 11.72 15.50 -5.44
N ALA A 74 11.41 14.49 -6.27
CA ALA A 74 12.37 13.95 -7.23
C ALA A 74 12.78 14.98 -8.29
N VAL A 75 11.80 15.72 -8.84
CA VAL A 75 12.07 16.82 -9.79
C VAL A 75 12.91 17.92 -9.14
N GLN A 76 12.63 18.28 -7.89
CA GLN A 76 13.42 19.28 -7.19
C GLN A 76 14.86 18.81 -6.95
N ALA A 77 15.06 17.53 -6.63
CA ALA A 77 16.39 16.94 -6.48
C ALA A 77 17.20 17.03 -7.79
N THR A 78 16.59 16.70 -8.93
CA THR A 78 17.29 16.78 -10.23
C THR A 78 17.63 18.22 -10.61
N ILE A 79 16.73 19.18 -10.37
CA ILE A 79 16.99 20.61 -10.62
C ILE A 79 18.16 21.09 -9.76
N LEU A 80 18.18 20.76 -8.47
CA LEU A 80 19.26 21.17 -7.57
C LEU A 80 20.61 20.56 -7.95
N THR A 81 20.64 19.26 -8.28
CA THR A 81 21.86 18.59 -8.74
C THR A 81 22.37 19.20 -10.05
N ALA A 82 21.50 19.41 -11.05
CA ALA A 82 21.89 20.01 -12.32
C ALA A 82 22.41 21.44 -12.15
N SER A 83 21.73 22.24 -11.33
CA SER A 83 22.14 23.62 -11.03
C SER A 83 23.51 23.64 -10.34
N SER A 84 23.74 22.77 -9.37
CA SER A 84 25.03 22.68 -8.67
C SER A 84 26.17 22.20 -9.56
N ALA A 85 25.91 21.25 -10.46
CA ALA A 85 26.89 20.79 -11.43
C ALA A 85 27.27 21.92 -12.39
N ALA A 86 26.29 22.69 -12.88
CA ALA A 86 26.54 23.84 -13.73
C ALA A 86 27.38 24.93 -13.03
N THR A 87 27.10 25.23 -11.76
CA THR A 87 27.92 26.18 -10.99
C THR A 87 29.33 25.65 -10.74
N ASN A 88 29.47 24.36 -10.43
CA ASN A 88 30.78 23.72 -10.24
C ASN A 88 31.61 23.73 -11.54
N ALA A 89 31.00 23.40 -12.68
CA ALA A 89 31.66 23.45 -13.98
C ALA A 89 32.15 24.87 -14.30
N SER A 90 31.31 25.87 -14.05
CA SER A 90 31.65 27.28 -14.29
C SER A 90 32.80 27.74 -13.41
N ALA A 91 32.82 27.34 -12.13
CA ALA A 91 33.91 27.65 -11.20
C ALA A 91 35.23 27.00 -11.61
N LEU A 92 35.21 25.72 -12.01
CA LEU A 92 36.40 25.00 -12.47
C LEU A 92 36.95 25.59 -13.78
N ALA A 93 36.09 25.97 -14.71
CA ALA A 93 36.49 26.65 -15.95
C ALA A 93 37.14 28.02 -15.66
N ALA A 94 36.57 28.80 -14.73
CA ALA A 94 37.16 30.06 -14.28
C ALA A 94 38.52 29.87 -13.59
N ALA A 95 38.74 28.72 -12.94
CA ALA A 95 40.03 28.32 -12.39
C ALA A 95 41.05 27.83 -13.45
N GLY A 96 40.72 27.92 -14.74
CA GLY A 96 41.61 27.58 -15.85
C GLY A 96 41.53 26.13 -16.32
N MET A 97 40.59 25.32 -15.81
CA MET A 97 40.37 23.99 -16.37
C MET A 97 39.75 24.08 -17.76
N PRO A 98 40.14 23.20 -18.70
CA PRO A 98 39.49 23.14 -20.00
C PRO A 98 38.02 22.76 -19.83
N ALA A 99 37.13 23.40 -20.61
CA ALA A 99 35.68 23.29 -20.46
C ALA A 99 35.19 21.83 -20.43
N SER A 100 35.73 20.97 -21.30
CA SER A 100 35.39 19.54 -21.34
C SER A 100 35.74 18.79 -20.06
N ALA A 101 36.89 19.09 -19.44
CA ALA A 101 37.29 18.51 -18.16
C ALA A 101 36.46 19.06 -17.00
N ALA A 102 36.14 20.37 -17.01
CA ALA A 102 35.29 20.99 -16.00
C ALA A 102 33.87 20.40 -15.99
N THR A 103 33.26 20.22 -17.17
CA THR A 103 31.95 19.57 -17.29
C THR A 103 32.00 18.13 -16.79
N THR A 104 33.00 17.35 -17.19
CA THR A 104 33.14 15.94 -16.77
C THR A 104 33.34 15.84 -15.26
N ALA A 105 34.21 16.65 -14.67
CA ALA A 105 34.44 16.67 -13.22
C ALA A 105 33.18 17.07 -12.44
N SER A 106 32.43 18.06 -12.94
CA SER A 106 31.19 18.50 -12.30
C SER A 106 30.07 17.45 -12.34
N ALA A 107 30.02 16.60 -13.37
CA ALA A 107 29.01 15.55 -13.51
C ALA A 107 29.14 14.45 -12.43
N PHE A 108 30.34 14.25 -11.89
CA PHE A 108 30.63 13.33 -10.79
C PHE A 108 30.75 14.03 -9.43
N SER A 109 30.42 15.32 -9.36
CA SER A 109 30.42 16.03 -8.09
C SER A 109 29.30 15.52 -7.17
N LEU A 110 29.58 15.50 -5.87
CA LEU A 110 28.59 15.11 -4.87
C LEU A 110 27.36 16.01 -4.99
N PRO A 111 26.13 15.44 -4.96
CA PRO A 111 24.93 16.24 -4.95
C PRO A 111 24.93 17.19 -3.76
N PRO A 112 24.38 18.41 -3.90
CA PRO A 112 24.30 19.35 -2.81
C PRO A 112 23.39 18.78 -1.71
N PRO A 113 23.59 19.14 -0.44
CA PRO A 113 22.78 18.62 0.67
C PRO A 113 21.27 18.79 0.47
N GLY A 114 20.85 19.88 -0.17
CA GLY A 114 19.45 20.11 -0.53
C GLY A 114 18.89 19.08 -1.51
N ALA A 115 19.68 18.65 -2.51
CA ALA A 115 19.26 17.61 -3.45
C ALA A 115 19.12 16.24 -2.75
N LEU A 116 20.05 15.92 -1.83
CA LEU A 116 19.98 14.69 -1.03
C LEU A 116 18.74 14.68 -0.12
N ALA A 117 18.42 15.82 0.51
CA ALA A 117 17.21 15.96 1.32
C ALA A 117 15.94 15.76 0.48
N CYS A 118 15.85 16.39 -0.69
CA CYS A 118 14.73 16.18 -1.61
C CYS A 118 14.60 14.72 -2.07
N LEU A 119 15.72 14.06 -2.36
CA LEU A 119 15.72 12.64 -2.74
C LEU A 119 15.28 11.73 -1.60
N ALA A 120 15.70 11.99 -0.37
CA ALA A 120 15.24 11.27 0.81
C ALA A 120 13.73 11.44 1.01
N VAL A 121 13.20 12.66 0.88
CA VAL A 121 11.76 12.92 0.93
C VAL A 121 11.01 12.17 -0.17
N ALA A 122 11.56 12.16 -1.39
CA ALA A 122 10.96 11.44 -2.51
C ALA A 122 10.84 9.93 -2.20
N LEU A 123 11.92 9.30 -1.73
CA LEU A 123 11.94 7.88 -1.37
C LEU A 123 10.99 7.56 -0.22
N LEU A 124 10.95 8.40 0.81
CA LEU A 124 10.01 8.25 1.93
C LEU A 124 8.56 8.35 1.44
N ALA A 125 8.25 9.32 0.59
CA ALA A 125 6.91 9.50 0.03
C ALA A 125 6.48 8.31 -0.84
N VAL A 126 7.39 7.74 -1.64
CA VAL A 126 7.13 6.48 -2.37
C VAL A 126 6.82 5.35 -1.40
N GLY A 127 7.63 5.18 -0.34
CA GLY A 127 7.40 4.18 0.69
C GLY A 127 6.02 4.30 1.34
N VAL A 128 5.62 5.53 1.68
CA VAL A 128 4.27 5.82 2.22
C VAL A 128 3.17 5.49 1.21
N ALA A 129 3.35 5.86 -0.07
CA ALA A 129 2.35 5.58 -1.12
C ALA A 129 2.14 4.07 -1.34
N LEU A 130 3.23 3.30 -1.31
CA LEU A 130 3.19 1.83 -1.41
C LEU A 130 2.54 1.21 -0.18
N LEU A 131 2.90 1.69 1.02
CA LEU A 131 2.30 1.22 2.27
C LEU A 131 0.80 1.50 2.31
N MET A 132 0.35 2.69 1.91
CA MET A 132 -1.06 3.04 1.80
C MET A 132 -1.79 2.10 0.84
N GLY A 133 -1.22 1.81 -0.32
CA GLY A 133 -1.80 0.85 -1.27
C GLY A 133 -1.95 -0.54 -0.66
N LYS A 134 -0.94 -1.00 0.09
CA LYS A 134 -1.00 -2.28 0.81
C LYS A 134 -2.09 -2.28 1.90
N LEU A 135 -2.18 -1.21 2.69
CA LEU A 135 -3.21 -1.07 3.72
C LEU A 135 -4.63 -1.05 3.12
N VAL A 136 -4.84 -0.32 2.02
CA VAL A 136 -6.12 -0.32 1.28
C VAL A 136 -6.50 -1.72 0.80
N GLY A 137 -5.53 -2.52 0.35
CA GLY A 137 -5.76 -3.92 0.00
C GLY A 137 -6.31 -4.76 1.16
N LEU A 138 -5.79 -4.56 2.37
CA LEU A 138 -6.23 -5.29 3.57
C LEU A 138 -7.67 -4.99 3.98
N PHE A 139 -8.21 -3.83 3.59
CA PHE A 139 -9.63 -3.51 3.81
C PHE A 139 -10.58 -4.29 2.91
N HIS A 140 -10.06 -4.91 1.84
CA HIS A 140 -10.83 -5.71 0.91
C HIS A 140 -10.74 -7.19 1.21
N VAL A 141 -9.51 -7.71 1.25
CA VAL A 141 -9.25 -9.13 1.50
C VAL A 141 -8.18 -9.24 2.58
N PHE A 142 -8.49 -10.00 3.63
CA PHE A 142 -7.51 -10.31 4.67
C PHE A 142 -7.08 -11.78 4.54
N PRO A 143 -5.99 -12.07 3.81
CA PRO A 143 -5.52 -13.44 3.63
C PRO A 143 -4.83 -13.89 4.92
N PHE A 144 -5.59 -14.37 5.88
CA PHE A 144 -5.02 -15.06 7.05
C PHE A 144 -5.28 -16.55 6.92
N SER A 145 -4.22 -17.29 6.65
CA SER A 145 -4.21 -18.75 6.64
C SER A 145 -3.62 -19.23 7.96
N HIS A 146 -4.43 -19.89 8.79
CA HIS A 146 -3.91 -20.63 9.95
C HIS A 146 -3.10 -21.87 9.53
N ALA A 147 -3.14 -22.27 8.25
CA ALA A 147 -2.42 -23.44 7.76
C ALA A 147 -0.90 -23.22 7.68
N ASP A 148 -0.46 -21.96 7.63
CA ASP A 148 0.96 -21.60 7.51
C ASP A 148 1.62 -21.26 8.86
N ASN A 149 0.90 -21.42 9.97
CA ASN A 149 1.43 -21.22 11.31
C ASN A 149 1.99 -22.56 11.82
N HIS A 150 3.23 -22.88 11.46
CA HIS A 150 3.95 -24.07 11.91
C HIS A 150 4.47 -23.91 13.34
#